data_AF-A0A1Y4CH01-F1
#
_entry.id   AF-A0A1Y4CH01-F1
#
_cell.length_a   1.000
_cell.length_b   1.000
_cell.length_c   1.000
_cell.angle_alpha   90.00
_cell.angle_beta   90.00
_cell.angle_gamma   90.00
#
_symmetry.space_group_name_H-M   'P 1'
#
loop_
_entity.id
_entity.type
_entity.pdbx_description
1 polymer ?
#
loop_
_entity_poly.entity_id
_entity_poly.type
_entity_poly.pdbx_seq_one_letter_code
_entity_poly.pdbx_strand_id
1 'polypeptide(L)'
;MDGNKINILFICGNGMGTSTMMEINIKKALQPYGIRANLQHTSLGQMESLRDWADIIVILKNLTKGLKVREGEHVIEVVNIMDGKGISAKVNDIVEEFFPEAKA
;
A
#
# COMPACT_ATOMS: atom_id res chain seq x y z
N MET A 1 20.48 -7.82 -9.70
CA MET A 1 20.17 -6.40 -9.41
C MET A 1 18.69 -6.35 -9.10
N ASP A 2 18.33 -6.63 -7.85
CA ASP A 2 16.96 -6.48 -7.38
C ASP A 2 16.70 -4.98 -7.23
N GLY A 3 16.09 -4.37 -8.24
CA GLY A 3 15.65 -2.97 -8.13
C GLY A 3 14.76 -2.81 -6.90
N ASN A 4 14.96 -1.72 -6.15
CA ASN A 4 14.30 -1.45 -4.88
C ASN A 4 12.78 -1.65 -5.01
N LYS A 5 12.24 -2.63 -4.27
CA LYS A 5 10.81 -2.92 -4.25
C LYS A 5 10.17 -2.15 -3.10
N ILE A 6 9.08 -1.45 -3.37
CA ILE A 6 8.28 -0.74 -2.34
C ILE A 6 7.38 -1.74 -1.62
N ASN A 7 7.35 -1.69 -0.30
CA ASN A 7 6.46 -2.51 0.51
C ASN A 7 5.20 -1.71 0.84
N ILE A 8 4.04 -2.20 0.39
CA ILE A 8 2.74 -1.56 0.59
C ILE A 8 1.88 -2.45 1.49
N LEU A 9 1.47 -1.93 2.64
CA LEU A 9 0.64 -2.63 3.62
C LEU A 9 -0.81 -2.15 3.56
N PHE A 10 -1.73 -3.06 3.26
CA PHE A 10 -3.16 -2.79 3.18
C PHE A 10 -3.86 -3.16 4.49
N ILE A 11 -4.59 -2.21 5.06
CA ILE A 11 -5.39 -2.41 6.27
C ILE A 11 -6.85 -2.50 5.84
N CYS A 12 -7.35 -3.72 5.65
CA CYS A 12 -8.67 -3.98 5.05
C CYS A 12 -9.65 -4.74 5.94
N GLY A 13 -9.26 -5.22 7.12
CA GLY A 13 -10.17 -5.81 8.13
C GLY A 13 -10.87 -7.12 7.72
N ASN A 14 -10.84 -7.48 6.44
CA ASN A 14 -11.46 -8.66 5.86
C ASN A 14 -10.37 -9.70 5.55
N GLY A 15 -10.57 -10.95 5.98
CA GLY A 15 -9.55 -12.02 6.01
C GLY A 15 -9.00 -12.47 4.65
N MET A 16 -7.98 -13.35 4.73
CA MET A 16 -7.06 -13.84 3.68
C MET A 16 -7.59 -14.13 2.25
N GLY A 17 -8.90 -14.30 2.03
CA GLY A 17 -9.45 -14.71 0.73
C GLY A 17 -9.67 -13.59 -0.29
N THR A 18 -9.96 -12.36 0.16
CA THR A 18 -10.24 -11.22 -0.74
C THR A 18 -8.98 -10.51 -1.23
N SER A 19 -7.83 -10.88 -0.68
CA SER A 19 -6.62 -10.09 -0.77
C SER A 19 -5.77 -10.40 -2.00
N THR A 20 -5.70 -11.65 -2.44
CA THR A 20 -4.86 -12.03 -3.59
C THR A 20 -5.30 -11.36 -4.89
N MET A 21 -6.60 -11.18 -5.09
CA MET A 21 -7.12 -10.56 -6.32
C MET A 21 -6.89 -9.05 -6.36
N MET A 22 -7.03 -8.40 -5.21
CA MET A 22 -6.66 -6.99 -5.03
C MET A 22 -5.16 -6.80 -5.31
N GLU A 23 -4.29 -7.64 -4.73
CA GLU A 23 -2.85 -7.54 -4.92
C GLU A 23 -2.45 -7.65 -6.40
N ILE A 24 -3.03 -8.61 -7.14
CA ILE A 24 -2.78 -8.75 -8.58
C ILE A 24 -3.24 -7.51 -9.33
N ASN A 25 -4.42 -6.97 -9.01
CA ASN A 25 -4.95 -5.78 -9.66
C ASN A 25 -4.05 -4.55 -9.41
N ILE A 26 -3.64 -4.31 -8.17
CA ILE A 26 -2.77 -3.19 -7.80
C ILE A 26 -1.40 -3.33 -8.44
N LYS A 27 -0.78 -4.52 -8.39
CA LYS A 27 0.51 -4.77 -9.05
C LYS A 27 0.43 -4.46 -10.55
N LYS A 28 -0.63 -4.90 -11.23
CA LYS A 28 -0.87 -4.58 -12.64
C LYS A 28 -1.05 -3.08 -12.87
N ALA A 29 -1.76 -2.38 -11.97
CA ALA A 29 -1.95 -0.94 -12.06
C ALA A 29 -0.67 -0.13 -11.79
N LEU A 30 0.30 -0.69 -11.06
CA LEU A 30 1.61 -0.10 -10.79
C LEU A 30 2.63 -0.29 -11.93
N GLN A 31 2.47 -1.33 -12.76
CA GLN A 31 3.38 -1.62 -13.88
C GLN A 31 3.61 -0.45 -14.85
N PRO A 32 2.58 0.29 -15.29
CA PRO A 32 2.76 1.45 -16.19
C PRO A 32 3.62 2.57 -15.59
N TYR A 33 3.74 2.64 -14.26
CA TYR A 33 4.56 3.63 -13.57
C TYR A 33 6.01 3.15 -13.36
N GLY A 34 6.38 1.95 -13.81
CA GLY A 34 7.70 1.35 -13.56
C GLY A 34 7.92 0.94 -12.11
N ILE A 35 6.87 0.90 -11.28
CA ILE A 35 6.97 0.63 -9.84
C ILE A 35 6.85 -0.86 -9.58
N ARG A 36 7.86 -1.41 -8.89
CA ARG A 36 7.81 -2.77 -8.35
C ARG A 36 7.45 -2.72 -6.87
N ALA A 37 6.33 -3.33 -6.50
CA ALA A 37 5.89 -3.35 -5.12
C ALA A 37 5.64 -4.77 -4.58
N ASN A 38 5.99 -4.99 -3.32
CA ASN A 38 5.49 -6.08 -2.50
C ASN A 38 4.24 -5.59 -1.78
N LEU A 39 3.18 -6.38 -1.81
CA LEU A 39 1.95 -6.04 -1.12
C LEU A 39 1.70 -7.07 -0.02
N GLN A 40 1.28 -6.58 1.14
CA GLN A 40 0.70 -7.40 2.19
C GLN A 40 -0.60 -6.76 2.68
N HIS A 41 -1.42 -7.57 3.32
CA HIS A 41 -2.70 -7.14 3.86
C HIS A 41 -2.84 -7.64 5.29
N THR A 42 -3.44 -6.82 6.14
CA THR A 42 -3.58 -7.11 7.57
C THR A 42 -4.83 -6.44 8.15
N SER A 43 -5.10 -6.72 9.42
CA SER A 43 -6.15 -6.06 10.20
C SER A 43 -5.56 -4.93 11.04
N LEU A 44 -6.39 -3.97 11.47
CA LEU A 44 -5.98 -2.91 12.40
C LEU A 44 -5.31 -3.45 13.67
N GLY A 45 -5.76 -4.60 14.18
CA GLY A 45 -5.19 -5.20 15.40
C GLY A 45 -3.82 -5.86 15.19
N GLN A 46 -3.46 -6.18 13.95
CA GLN A 46 -2.22 -6.88 13.61
C GLN A 46 -1.25 -6.02 12.80
N MET A 47 -1.63 -4.79 12.42
CA MET A 47 -0.76 -3.96 11.58
C MET A 47 0.52 -3.54 12.28
N GLU A 48 0.54 -3.42 13.62
CA GLU A 48 1.70 -2.95 14.36
C GLU A 48 2.93 -3.85 14.17
N SER A 49 2.75 -5.16 13.94
CA SER A 49 3.85 -6.09 13.69
C SER A 49 4.41 -6.02 12.26
N LEU A 50 3.66 -5.43 11.32
CA LEU A 50 4.06 -5.28 9.91
C LEU A 50 4.34 -3.81 9.55
N ARG A 51 4.18 -2.92 10.52
CA ARG A 51 4.25 -1.48 10.33
C ARG A 51 5.63 -1.03 9.87
N ASP A 52 6.67 -1.52 10.53
CA ASP A 52 8.07 -1.19 10.22
C ASP A 52 8.57 -1.85 8.92
N TRP A 53 7.82 -2.83 8.38
CA TRP A 53 8.09 -3.43 7.07
C TRP A 53 7.50 -2.60 5.92
N ALA A 54 6.51 -1.74 6.20
CA ALA A 54 5.75 -1.02 5.20
C ALA A 54 6.35 0.36 4.92
N ASP A 55 6.64 0.65 3.65
CA ASP A 55 7.01 1.99 3.20
C ASP A 55 5.76 2.86 3.01
N ILE A 56 4.67 2.24 2.53
CA ILE A 56 3.38 2.89 2.29
C ILE A 56 2.27 2.08 2.95
N ILE A 57 1.41 2.74 3.71
CA ILE A 57 0.26 2.12 4.37
C ILE A 57 -1.01 2.58 3.65
N VAL A 58 -1.81 1.64 3.16
CA VAL A 58 -3.11 1.90 2.53
C VAL A 58 -4.20 1.46 3.50
N ILE A 59 -5.06 2.38 3.92
CA ILE A 59 -6.12 2.11 4.90
C ILE A 59 -7.49 2.52 4.37
N LEU A 60 -8.50 1.69 4.66
CA LEU A 60 -9.87 2.08 4.41
C LEU A 60 -10.26 3.27 5.31
N LYS A 61 -10.88 4.30 4.73
CA LYS A 61 -11.24 5.55 5.40
C LYS A 61 -12.12 5.35 6.65
N ASN A 62 -12.93 4.31 6.68
CA ASN A 62 -13.75 3.95 7.85
C ASN A 62 -12.92 3.37 9.01
N LEU A 63 -11.75 2.79 8.72
CA LEU A 63 -10.80 2.22 9.68
C LEU A 63 -9.77 3.25 10.17
N THR A 64 -9.54 4.33 9.44
CA THR A 64 -8.56 5.37 9.79
C THR A 64 -8.75 5.97 11.18
N LYS A 65 -9.99 6.05 11.69
CA LYS A 65 -10.26 6.56 13.05
C LYS A 65 -9.56 5.78 14.15
N GLY A 66 -9.24 4.50 13.92
CA GLY A 66 -8.50 3.65 14.86
C GLY A 66 -6.98 3.67 14.65
N LEU A 67 -6.50 4.30 13.58
CA LEU A 67 -5.08 4.36 13.23
C LEU A 67 -4.44 5.64 13.81
N LYS A 68 -3.35 5.47 14.55
CA LYS A 68 -2.47 6.58 14.92
C LYS A 68 -1.31 6.61 13.95
N VAL A 69 -1.29 7.55 13.01
CA VAL A 69 -0.18 7.73 12.05
C VAL A 69 1.07 8.21 12.80
N ARG A 70 2.21 7.58 12.56
CA ARG A 70 3.51 8.01 13.11
C ARG A 70 4.13 9.05 12.18
N GLU A 71 4.98 9.90 12.72
CA GLU A 71 5.74 10.87 11.93
C GLU A 71 6.65 10.14 10.93
N GLY A 72 6.66 10.60 9.67
CA GLY A 72 7.41 9.97 8.58
C GLY A 72 6.70 8.81 7.87
N GLU A 73 5.49 8.44 8.29
CA GLU A 73 4.73 7.39 7.57
C GLU A 73 3.91 7.94 6.42
N HIS A 74 3.95 7.22 5.30
CA HIS A 74 3.13 7.52 4.13
C HIS A 74 1.82 6.73 4.17
N VAL A 75 0.75 7.39 4.63
CA VAL A 75 -0.59 6.78 4.77
C VAL A 75 -1.54 7.27 3.68
N ILE A 76 -2.09 6.32 2.91
CA ILE A 76 -3.10 6.56 1.88
C ILE A 76 -4.46 6.11 2.38
N GLU A 77 -5.38 7.06 2.53
CA GLU A 77 -6.78 6.75 2.78
C GLU A 77 -7.53 6.43 1.47
N VAL A 78 -8.28 5.32 1.49
CA VAL A 78 -9.15 4.91 0.39
C VAL A 78 -10.56 4.54 0.85
N VAL A 79 -11.54 4.76 -0.01
CA VAL A 79 -12.92 4.31 0.22
C VAL A 79 -13.19 2.90 -0.30
N ASN A 80 -12.38 2.43 -1.26
CA ASN A 80 -12.51 1.13 -1.90
C ASN A 80 -11.12 0.54 -2.17
N ILE A 81 -10.81 -0.61 -1.56
CA ILE A 81 -9.53 -1.31 -1.77
C ILE A 81 -9.36 -1.88 -3.19
N MET A 82 -10.46 -2.04 -3.93
CA MET A 82 -10.44 -2.58 -5.29
C MET A 82 -10.15 -1.50 -6.34
N ASP A 83 -10.10 -0.22 -5.96
CA ASP A 83 -9.78 0.88 -6.86
C ASP A 83 -8.28 0.92 -7.19
N GLY A 84 -7.86 -0.03 -8.04
CA GLY A 84 -6.47 -0.20 -8.40
C GLY A 84 -5.85 1.03 -9.07
N LYS A 85 -6.64 1.76 -9.86
CA LYS A 85 -6.19 2.97 -10.56
C LYS A 85 -6.01 4.13 -9.60
N GLY A 86 -6.99 4.39 -8.73
CA GLY A 86 -6.88 5.45 -7.74
C GLY A 86 -5.74 5.22 -6.74
N ILE A 87 -5.57 3.97 -6.28
CA ILE A 87 -4.49 3.61 -5.35
C ILE A 87 -3.12 3.74 -6.03
N SER A 88 -2.95 3.19 -7.24
CA SER A 88 -1.67 3.25 -7.95
C SER A 88 -1.23 4.68 -8.30
N ALA A 89 -2.16 5.57 -8.64
CA ALA A 89 -1.85 6.98 -8.87
C ALA A 89 -1.29 7.65 -7.60
N LYS A 90 -1.96 7.48 -6.44
CA LYS A 90 -1.47 8.03 -5.18
C LYS A 90 -0.13 7.42 -4.73
N VAL A 91 0.04 6.11 -4.95
CA VAL A 91 1.31 5.44 -4.70
C VAL A 91 2.41 6.01 -5.59
N ASN A 92 2.11 6.27 -6.87
CA ASN A 92 3.05 6.89 -7.80
C ASN A 92 3.53 8.25 -7.30
N ASP A 93 2.61 9.12 -6.85
CA ASP A 93 2.96 10.45 -6.35
C ASP A 93 3.93 10.37 -5.16
N ILE A 94 3.66 9.49 -4.19
CA ILE A 94 4.54 9.25 -3.03
C ILE A 94 5.89 8.69 -3.48
N VAL A 95 5.90 7.73 -4.40
CA VAL A 95 7.14 7.13 -4.90
C VAL A 95 7.98 8.16 -5.66
N GLU A 96 7.37 9.06 -6.44
CA GLU A 96 8.11 10.14 -7.12
C GLU A 96 8.75 11.12 -6.15
N GLU A 97 8.07 11.43 -5.05
CA GLU A 97 8.52 12.43 -4.08
C GLU A 97 9.54 11.84 -3.08
N PHE A 98 9.34 10.62 -2.61
CA PHE A 98 10.08 10.05 -1.47
C PHE A 98 10.93 8.83 -1.82
N PHE A 99 10.62 8.10 -2.90
CA PHE A 99 11.32 6.86 -3.29
C PHE A 99 11.64 6.81 -4.80
N PRO A 100 12.24 7.87 -5.38
CA PRO A 100 12.44 7.96 -6.83
C PRO A 100 13.28 6.79 -7.40
N GLU A 101 14.14 6.18 -6.58
CA GLU A 101 14.96 5.02 -6.92
C GLU A 101 14.19 3.71 -7.12
N ALA A 102 12.93 3.65 -6.66
CA ALA A 102 12.08 2.47 -6.86
C ALA A 102 11.41 2.43 -8.25
N LYS A 103 11.57 3.49 -9.04
CA LYS A 103 11.15 3.54 -10.44
C LYS A 103 12.29 3.03 -11.33
N ALA A 104 12.02 1.96 -12.08
CA ALA A 104 12.96 1.31 -12.99
C ALA A 104 12.52 1.43 -14.45
#